data_AF-F1TIQ1-F1
#
_entry.id   AF-F1TIQ1-F1
#
_cell.length_a   1.000
_cell.length_b   1.000
_cell.length_c   1.000
_cell.angle_alpha   90.00
_cell.angle_beta   90.00
_cell.angle_gamma   90.00
#
_symmetry.space_group_name_H-M   'P 1'
#
loop_
_entity.id
_entity.type
_entity.pdbx_description
1 polymer ?
#
loop_
_entity_poly.entity_id
_entity_poly.type
_entity_poly.pdbx_seq_one_letter_code
_entity_poly.pdbx_strand_id
1 'polypeptide(L)'
;MEKMRNFFKQRWKYYLLGYIIGYILPIAIDETIDIYHLMPFKLFSLLIGVIMGTAFYYGHMKVALFEGAFRFIKYSIIIIIVLVLSVVLQDYLMTKGIDISIFVGLPKKG
;
A
#
# COMPACT_ATOMS: atom_id res chain seq x y z
N MET A 1 -24.91 -4.83 -5.02
CA MET A 1 -23.67 -5.62 -5.17
C MET A 1 -23.08 -5.56 -6.58
N GLU A 2 -23.87 -5.58 -7.66
CA GLU A 2 -23.37 -5.51 -9.05
C GLU A 2 -22.47 -4.31 -9.36
N LYS A 3 -22.83 -3.11 -8.88
CA LYS A 3 -22.00 -1.90 -9.07
C LYS A 3 -20.59 -2.05 -8.48
N MET A 4 -20.47 -2.62 -7.29
CA MET A 4 -19.18 -2.91 -6.65
C MET A 4 -18.37 -3.93 -7.45
N ARG A 5 -19.01 -5.01 -7.92
CA ARG A 5 -18.35 -6.06 -8.69
C ARG A 5 -17.75 -5.51 -9.99
N ASN A 6 -18.50 -4.69 -10.72
CA ASN A 6 -18.02 -4.07 -11.95
C ASN A 6 -16.90 -3.05 -11.69
N PHE A 7 -17.00 -2.30 -10.60
CA PHE A 7 -15.96 -1.38 -10.15
C PHE A 7 -14.63 -2.09 -9.88
N PHE A 8 -14.65 -3.21 -9.13
CA PHE A 8 -13.46 -4.02 -8.88
C PHE A 8 -12.91 -4.64 -10.17
N LYS A 9 -13.79 -5.15 -11.05
CA LYS A 9 -13.39 -5.81 -12.30
C LYS A 9 -12.64 -4.87 -13.28
N GLN A 10 -12.87 -3.56 -13.22
CA GLN A 10 -12.14 -2.61 -14.05
C GLN A 10 -10.83 -2.12 -13.41
N ARG A 11 -10.76 -2.11 -12.08
CA ARG A 11 -9.68 -1.48 -11.32
C ARG A 11 -8.59 -2.43 -10.86
N TRP A 12 -8.91 -3.71 -10.67
CA TRP A 12 -8.00 -4.69 -10.07
C TRP A 12 -6.65 -4.76 -10.78
N LYS A 13 -6.62 -4.66 -12.12
CA LYS A 13 -5.36 -4.68 -12.89
C LYS A 13 -4.43 -3.52 -12.54
N TYR A 14 -4.96 -2.33 -12.28
CA TYR A 14 -4.18 -1.16 -11.90
C TYR A 14 -3.68 -1.28 -10.47
N TYR A 15 -4.52 -1.78 -9.55
CA TYR A 15 -4.11 -2.04 -8.16
C TYR A 15 -3.06 -3.14 -8.08
N LEU A 16 -3.20 -4.21 -8.87
CA LEU A 16 -2.22 -5.28 -8.95
C LEU A 16 -0.88 -4.77 -9.48
N LEU A 17 -0.90 -3.96 -10.54
CA LEU A 17 0.32 -3.38 -11.10
C LEU A 17 1.01 -2.45 -10.09
N GLY A 18 0.26 -1.58 -9.42
CA GLY A 18 0.80 -0.75 -8.34
C GLY A 18 1.35 -1.57 -7.18
N TYR A 19 0.69 -2.67 -6.81
CA TYR A 19 1.14 -3.56 -5.75
C TYR A 19 2.45 -4.25 -6.11
N ILE A 20 2.58 -4.75 -7.34
CA ILE A 20 3.83 -5.35 -7.84
C ILE A 20 4.97 -4.34 -7.75
N ILE A 21 4.74 -3.08 -8.15
CA ILE A 21 5.74 -2.02 -8.01
C ILE A 21 6.09 -1.81 -6.54
N GLY A 22 5.09 -1.66 -5.67
CA GLY A 22 5.31 -1.48 -4.22
C GLY A 22 5.92 -2.68 -3.51
N TYR A 23 5.88 -3.87 -4.12
CA TYR A 23 6.53 -5.07 -3.62
C TYR A 23 8.00 -5.16 -4.04
N ILE A 24 8.31 -4.77 -5.29
CA ILE A 24 9.66 -4.77 -5.84
C ILE A 24 10.48 -3.58 -5.31
N LEU A 25 9.85 -2.42 -5.09
CA LEU A 25 10.54 -1.18 -4.74
C LEU A 25 11.42 -1.30 -3.48
N PRO A 26 10.96 -1.92 -2.37
CA PRO A 26 11.82 -2.17 -1.21
C PRO A 26 12.99 -3.11 -1.52
N ILE A 27 12.79 -4.14 -2.35
CA ILE A 27 13.85 -5.09 -2.76
C ILE A 27 14.92 -4.39 -3.62
N ALA A 28 14.53 -3.36 -4.38
CA ALA A 28 15.45 -2.59 -5.20
C ALA A 28 16.23 -1.52 -4.41
N ILE A 29 15.69 -1.09 -3.26
CA ILE A 29 16.31 -0.07 -2.39
C ILE A 29 17.22 -0.74 -1.35
N ASP A 30 16.77 -1.85 -0.77
CA ASP A 30 17.55 -2.62 0.20
C ASP A 30 18.43 -3.62 -0.55
N GLU A 31 19.75 -3.55 -0.37
CA GLU A 31 20.72 -4.46 -1.00
C GLU A 31 20.64 -5.90 -0.43
N THR A 32 19.75 -6.16 0.54
CA THR A 32 19.60 -7.44 1.21
C THR A 32 18.17 -7.98 1.12
N ILE A 33 18.03 -9.19 0.56
CA ILE A 33 16.74 -9.89 0.50
C ILE A 33 16.51 -10.62 1.84
N ASP A 34 15.83 -9.95 2.76
CA ASP A 34 15.38 -10.55 4.03
C ASP A 34 13.99 -11.23 3.89
N ILE A 35 13.62 -12.10 4.82
CA ILE A 35 12.31 -12.78 4.87
C ILE A 35 11.14 -11.79 4.93
N TYR A 36 11.36 -10.60 5.51
CA TYR A 36 10.42 -9.48 5.49
C TYR A 36 10.13 -9.02 4.05
N HIS A 37 11.10 -9.14 3.14
CA HIS A 37 10.94 -8.81 1.74
C HIS A 37 10.12 -9.85 0.96
N LEU A 38 10.12 -11.11 1.40
CA LEU A 38 9.45 -12.21 0.69
C LEU A 38 7.96 -12.33 1.04
N MET A 39 7.51 -11.73 2.14
CA MET A 39 6.11 -11.83 2.57
C MET A 39 5.15 -11.13 1.60
N PRO A 40 4.15 -11.84 1.03
CA PRO A 40 3.23 -11.24 0.06
C PRO A 40 2.30 -10.21 0.70
N PHE A 41 1.89 -10.39 1.95
CA PHE A 41 0.94 -9.50 2.62
C PHE A 41 1.65 -8.43 3.45
N LYS A 42 2.33 -7.51 2.76
CA LYS A 42 2.91 -6.32 3.37
C LYS A 42 1.98 -5.14 3.24
N LEU A 43 1.66 -4.52 4.38
CA LEU A 43 0.83 -3.33 4.42
C LEU A 43 1.40 -2.23 3.52
N PHE A 44 2.71 -1.96 3.59
CA PHE A 44 3.36 -0.97 2.73
C PHE A 44 3.12 -1.21 1.23
N SER A 45 3.34 -2.44 0.74
CA SER A 45 3.14 -2.79 -0.67
C SER A 45 1.67 -2.69 -1.09
N LEU A 46 0.73 -3.06 -0.21
CA LEU A 46 -0.70 -2.87 -0.45
C LEU A 46 -1.08 -1.40 -0.57
N LEU A 47 -0.52 -0.55 0.29
CA LEU A 47 -0.77 0.89 0.28
C LEU A 47 -0.21 1.55 -0.98
N ILE A 48 1.01 1.20 -1.40
CA ILE A 48 1.54 1.64 -2.70
C ILE A 48 0.64 1.17 -3.84
N GLY A 49 0.16 -0.07 -3.79
CA GLY A 49 -0.79 -0.60 -4.77
C GLY A 49 -2.06 0.23 -4.88
N VAL A 50 -2.60 0.71 -3.76
CA VAL A 50 -3.77 1.59 -3.73
C VAL A 50 -3.42 2.97 -4.32
N ILE A 51 -2.30 3.59 -3.96
CA ILE A 51 -1.90 4.92 -4.47
C ILE A 51 -1.63 4.87 -5.97
N MET A 52 -0.70 4.01 -6.38
CA MET A 52 -0.28 3.91 -7.77
C MET A 52 -1.40 3.39 -8.65
N GLY A 53 -2.13 2.37 -8.20
CA GLY A 53 -3.27 1.86 -8.97
C GLY A 53 -4.40 2.87 -9.11
N THR A 54 -4.62 3.72 -8.10
CA THR A 54 -5.54 4.85 -8.20
C THR A 54 -5.04 5.86 -9.23
N ALA A 55 -3.76 6.26 -9.16
CA ALA A 55 -3.16 7.20 -10.11
C ALA A 55 -3.25 6.68 -11.56
N PHE A 56 -2.88 5.41 -11.80
CA PHE A 56 -2.95 4.79 -13.12
C PHE A 56 -4.37 4.67 -13.64
N TYR A 57 -5.32 4.27 -12.78
CA TYR A 57 -6.72 4.16 -13.20
C TYR A 57 -7.31 5.51 -13.62
N TYR A 58 -7.13 6.56 -12.82
CA TYR A 58 -7.69 7.88 -13.15
C TYR A 58 -6.93 8.57 -14.29
N GLY A 59 -5.62 8.33 -14.41
CA GLY A 59 -4.85 8.75 -15.59
C GLY A 59 -5.35 8.09 -16.87
N HIS A 60 -5.75 6.82 -16.82
CA HIS A 60 -6.31 6.11 -17.96
C HIS A 60 -7.73 6.56 -18.33
N MET A 61 -8.58 6.84 -17.33
CA MET A 61 -10.00 7.18 -17.53
C MET A 61 -10.25 8.59 -18.09
N LYS A 62 -9.20 9.38 -18.41
CA LYS A 62 -9.29 10.77 -18.91
C LYS A 62 -10.22 11.65 -18.06
N VAL A 63 -10.19 11.44 -16.75
CA VAL A 63 -11.01 12.22 -15.81
C VAL A 63 -10.39 13.61 -15.67
N ALA A 64 -11.19 14.63 -15.31
CA ALA A 64 -10.67 15.96 -15.04
C ALA A 64 -9.52 15.89 -14.04
N LEU A 65 -8.39 16.52 -14.36
CA LEU A 65 -7.14 16.47 -13.58
C LEU A 65 -7.38 16.78 -12.09
N PHE A 66 -8.27 17.74 -11.82
CA PHE A 66 -8.64 18.13 -10.46
C PHE A 66 -9.31 17.00 -9.67
N GLU A 67 -10.19 16.23 -10.30
CA GLU A 67 -10.86 15.10 -9.65
C GLU A 67 -9.87 13.95 -9.38
N GLY A 68 -8.97 13.69 -10.33
CA GLY A 68 -7.87 12.73 -10.14
C GLY A 68 -6.96 13.12 -8.98
N ALA A 69 -6.52 14.37 -8.95
CA ALA A 69 -5.66 14.91 -7.89
C ALA A 69 -6.34 14.88 -6.51
N PHE A 70 -7.61 15.29 -6.41
CA PHE A 70 -8.34 15.26 -5.14
C PHE A 70 -8.47 13.83 -4.60
N ARG A 71 -8.81 12.86 -5.45
CA ARG A 71 -8.90 11.45 -5.05
C ARG A 71 -7.54 10.92 -4.63
N PHE A 72 -6.48 11.21 -5.37
CA PHE A 72 -5.11 10.84 -5.00
C PHE A 72 -4.74 11.37 -3.62
N ILE A 73 -4.89 12.69 -3.37
CA ILE A 73 -4.60 13.32 -2.08
C ILE A 73 -5.41 12.66 -0.95
N LYS A 74 -6.72 12.45 -1.16
CA LYS A 74 -7.59 11.80 -0.18
C LYS A 74 -7.08 10.41 0.19
N TYR A 75 -6.72 9.58 -0.78
CA TYR A 75 -6.20 8.24 -0.50
C TYR A 75 -4.81 8.28 0.15
N SER A 76 -3.93 9.19 -0.28
CA SER A 76 -2.62 9.38 0.35
C SER A 76 -2.74 9.75 1.84
N ILE A 77 -3.68 10.62 2.21
CA ILE A 77 -3.94 10.97 3.61
C ILE A 77 -4.41 9.75 4.41
N ILE A 78 -5.37 8.98 3.89
CA ILE A 78 -5.86 7.76 4.54
C ILE A 78 -4.70 6.78 4.77
N ILE A 79 -3.81 6.67 3.80
CA ILE A 79 -2.66 5.76 3.85
C ILE A 79 -1.64 6.20 4.90
N ILE A 80 -1.34 7.50 4.98
CA ILE A 80 -0.49 8.04 6.04
C ILE A 80 -1.08 7.73 7.42
N ILE A 81 -2.39 7.94 7.60
CA ILE A 81 -3.08 7.62 8.87
C ILE A 81 -2.95 6.13 9.19
N VAL A 82 -3.20 5.25 8.22
CA VAL A 82 -3.08 3.79 8.41
C VAL A 82 -1.64 3.40 8.78
N LEU A 83 -0.63 3.99 8.14
CA LEU A 83 0.77 3.72 8.47
C LEU A 83 1.11 4.16 9.89
N VAL A 84 0.70 5.37 10.29
CA VAL A 84 0.94 5.88 11.65
C VAL A 84 0.28 4.97 12.68
N LEU A 85 -0.99 4.60 12.48
CA LEU A 85 -1.69 3.68 13.37
C LEU A 85 -1.00 2.31 13.44
N SER A 86 -0.48 1.81 12.32
CA SER A 86 0.20 0.51 12.26
C SER A 86 1.52 0.53 13.01
N VAL A 87 2.28 1.63 12.92
CA VAL A 87 3.52 1.83 13.69
C VAL A 87 3.21 1.94 15.19
N VAL A 88 2.22 2.74 15.58
CA VAL A 88 1.81 2.88 16.99
C VAL A 88 1.35 1.52 17.56
N LEU A 89 0.58 0.77 16.78
CA LEU A 89 0.14 -0.58 17.17
C LEU A 89 1.32 -1.54 17.29
N GLN A 90 2.26 -1.50 16.35
CA GLN A 90 3.48 -2.30 16.42
C GLN A 90 4.28 -1.99 17.68
N ASP A 91 4.50 -0.71 18.00
CA ASP A 91 5.22 -0.29 19.21
C ASP A 91 4.50 -0.80 20.47
N TYR A 92 3.17 -0.66 20.54
CA TYR A 92 2.38 -1.17 21.65
C TYR A 92 2.50 -2.69 21.81
N LEU A 93 2.37 -3.45 20.73
CA LEU A 93 2.45 -4.91 20.75
C LEU A 93 3.85 -5.42 21.10
N MET A 94 4.90 -4.69 20.67
CA MET A 94 6.28 -5.00 21.04
C MET A 94 6.49 -4.91 22.56
N THR A 95 5.83 -3.96 23.26
CA THR A 95 5.86 -3.93 24.75
C THR A 95 5.24 -5.16 25.40
N LYS A 96 4.42 -5.91 24.65
CA LYS A 96 3.79 -7.16 25.07
C LYS A 96 4.53 -8.40 24.56
N GLY A 97 5.68 -8.23 23.90
CA GLY A 97 6.46 -9.32 23.29
C GLY A 97 5.85 -9.87 22.00
N ILE A 98 4.90 -9.18 21.37
CA ILE A 98 4.26 -9.58 20.12
C ILE A 98 4.88 -8.76 18.98
N ASP A 99 5.54 -9.44 18.04
CA ASP A 99 6.20 -8.82 16.90
C ASP A 99 5.36 -8.95 15.62
N ILE A 100 4.87 -7.83 15.11
CA ILE A 100 4.11 -7.74 13.86
C ILE A 100 4.86 -7.00 12.74
N SER A 101 6.15 -6.70 12.92
CA SER A 101 6.98 -5.94 11.96
C SER A 101 6.93 -6.53 10.54
N ILE A 102 6.85 -7.86 10.44
CA ILE A 102 6.70 -8.62 9.19
C ILE A 102 5.47 -8.20 8.38
N PHE A 103 4.35 -7.92 9.05
CA PHE A 103 3.09 -7.55 8.38
C PHE A 103 3.02 -6.06 8.02
N VAL A 104 3.63 -5.22 8.85
CA VAL A 104 3.75 -3.78 8.57
C VAL A 104 4.68 -3.55 7.38
N GLY A 105 5.71 -4.40 7.23
CA GLY A 105 6.70 -4.30 6.16
C GLY A 105 7.70 -3.17 6.39
N LEU A 106 7.93 -2.81 7.65
CA LEU A 106 8.96 -1.86 8.07
C LEU A 106 10.02 -2.60 8.89
N PRO A 107 11.32 -2.33 8.67
CA PRO A 107 12.38 -2.97 9.44
C PRO A 107 12.25 -2.62 10.93
N LYS A 108 12.71 -3.52 11.79
CA LYS A 108 12.83 -3.25 13.22
C LYS A 108 13.70 -2.01 13.41
N LYS A 109 13.20 -1.00 14.12
CA LYS A 109 14.09 0.02 14.67
C LYS A 109 14.94 -0.67 15.72
N GLY A 110 16.23 -0.88 15.40
CA GLY A 110 17.25 -1.30 16.35
C GLY A 110 17.53 -0.22 17.38
#